data_AF-C8PBT8-F1
#
_entry.id   AF-C8PBT8-F1
#
_cell.length_a   1.000
_cell.length_b   1.000
_cell.length_c   1.000
_cell.angle_alpha   90.00
_cell.angle_beta   90.00
_cell.angle_gamma   90.00
#
_symmetry.space_group_name_H-M   'P 1'
#
loop_
_entity.id
_entity.type
_entity.pdbx_description
1 polymer ?
#
loop_
_entity_poly.entity_id
_entity_poly.type
_entity_poly.pdbx_seq_one_letter_code
_entity_poly.pdbx_strand_id
1 'polypeptide(L)'
;MFQIIIKIFSLVIISVLITPFIRKLAFVLGAVDNPNARRVNKKPMPTIGGLGIFVSFNIGEFVLLRSQFPTHELFSILLASSVILLTGLIDDILELKPKQKMLGIFIAALIIYFLAGIRVNEISLPFMSPINLSWWSLPITVFWILALTNAVNLIDGLDGLATGVSMISLSTMGIVGFFFLHGWQNYVPLMCIMLATCLLGFLPYNFHPAKIFLGDTGALYIGFMISILSLKGLKNVTFISLLVPIIILGVPLTDTIFAMIRRKLNKKPITVADKHHLHHQLMRMGLSHRQTVLAIYGISLLFSFISLVFISSPAWGIWPLMIGLLFALELFVETIGLLGDKFKPLLHFIQNYINKMHRSDPQVGISHFSIKKDEHKD
;
A
#
# COMPACT_ATOMS: atom_id res chain seq x y z
N MET A 1 -29.44 -5.10 -5.79
CA MET A 1 -28.26 -5.29 -4.91
C MET A 1 -27.90 -6.75 -4.66
N PHE A 2 -28.81 -7.61 -4.20
CA PHE A 2 -28.49 -9.01 -3.87
C PHE A 2 -27.77 -9.79 -4.99
N GLN A 3 -28.24 -9.69 -6.24
CA GLN A 3 -27.59 -10.33 -7.39
C GLN A 3 -26.15 -9.83 -7.65
N ILE A 4 -25.87 -8.55 -7.38
CA ILE A 4 -24.52 -7.97 -7.54
C ILE A 4 -23.59 -8.58 -6.49
N ILE A 5 -24.07 -8.69 -5.25
CA ILE A 5 -23.32 -9.29 -4.14
C ILE A 5 -22.96 -10.75 -4.46
N ILE A 6 -23.91 -11.55 -4.94
CA ILE A 6 -23.64 -12.94 -5.36
C ILE A 6 -22.55 -12.99 -6.44
N LYS A 7 -22.66 -12.14 -7.46
CA LYS A 7 -21.68 -12.07 -8.56
C LYS A 7 -20.28 -11.69 -8.07
N ILE A 8 -20.18 -10.74 -7.13
CA ILE A 8 -18.91 -10.38 -6.48
C ILE A 8 -18.34 -11.60 -5.73
N PHE A 9 -19.14 -12.30 -4.91
CA PHE A 9 -18.65 -13.48 -4.19
C PHE A 9 -18.22 -14.62 -5.12
N SER A 10 -18.87 -14.76 -6.28
CA SER A 10 -18.46 -15.74 -7.29
C SER A 10 -17.06 -15.47 -7.85
N LEU A 11 -16.54 -14.23 -7.80
CA LEU A 11 -15.17 -13.91 -8.19
C LEU A 11 -14.12 -14.55 -7.28
N VAL A 12 -14.44 -14.75 -6.01
CA VAL A 12 -13.56 -15.50 -5.09
C VAL A 12 -13.39 -16.92 -5.61
N ILE A 13 -14.49 -17.57 -5.99
CA ILE A 13 -14.50 -18.94 -6.52
C ILE A 13 -13.74 -18.99 -7.84
N ILE A 14 -14.01 -18.06 -8.76
CA ILE A 14 -13.32 -17.98 -10.05
C ILE A 14 -11.80 -17.82 -9.85
N SER A 15 -11.37 -16.91 -8.99
CA SER A 15 -9.95 -16.69 -8.68
C SER A 15 -9.29 -17.93 -8.06
N VAL A 16 -9.98 -18.59 -7.11
CA VAL A 16 -9.51 -19.86 -6.52
C VAL A 16 -9.33 -20.95 -7.57
N LEU A 17 -10.26 -21.06 -8.52
CA LEU A 17 -10.25 -22.09 -9.57
C LEU A 17 -9.21 -21.80 -10.65
N ILE A 18 -9.02 -20.53 -11.03
CA ILE A 18 -8.06 -20.12 -12.07
C ILE A 18 -6.61 -20.26 -11.58
N THR A 19 -6.35 -19.96 -10.30
CA THR A 19 -4.98 -19.90 -9.75
C THR A 19 -4.14 -21.18 -9.98
N PRO A 20 -4.67 -22.41 -9.78
CA PRO A 20 -3.95 -23.64 -10.12
C PRO A 20 -3.55 -23.77 -11.59
N PHE A 21 -4.38 -23.28 -12.53
CA PHE A 21 -4.04 -23.30 -13.95
C PHE A 21 -2.93 -22.31 -14.26
N ILE A 22 -3.00 -21.10 -13.71
CA ILE A 22 -1.95 -20.08 -13.86
C ILE A 22 -0.62 -20.57 -13.26
N ARG A 23 -0.67 -21.29 -12.14
CA ARG A 23 0.50 -21.94 -11.56
C ARG A 23 1.16 -22.92 -12.51
N LYS A 24 0.39 -23.72 -13.26
CA LYS A 24 0.95 -24.62 -14.29
C LYS A 24 1.49 -23.84 -15.48
N LEU A 25 0.77 -22.82 -15.93
CA LEU A 25 1.17 -21.97 -17.05
C LEU A 25 2.50 -21.25 -16.77
N ALA A 26 2.74 -20.82 -15.53
CA ALA A 26 3.98 -20.20 -15.12
C ALA A 26 5.21 -21.06 -15.43
N PHE A 27 5.13 -22.37 -15.15
CA PHE A 27 6.21 -23.31 -15.47
C PHE A 27 6.42 -23.46 -16.97
N VAL A 28 5.34 -23.46 -17.77
CA VAL A 28 5.41 -23.57 -19.23
C VAL A 28 6.05 -22.33 -19.85
N LEU A 29 5.71 -21.15 -19.33
CA LEU A 29 6.25 -19.86 -19.81
C LEU A 29 7.66 -19.56 -19.28
N GLY A 30 8.20 -20.39 -18.38
CA GLY A 30 9.48 -20.13 -17.72
C GLY A 30 9.43 -19.00 -16.68
N ALA A 31 8.24 -18.53 -16.32
CA ALA A 31 8.03 -17.50 -15.29
C ALA A 31 8.10 -18.11 -13.89
N VAL A 32 9.32 -18.49 -13.51
CA VAL A 32 9.62 -19.23 -12.30
C VAL A 32 10.84 -18.64 -11.62
N ASP A 33 10.70 -18.30 -10.34
CA ASP A 33 11.79 -17.88 -9.48
C ASP A 33 12.60 -19.10 -9.03
N ASN A 34 13.83 -19.20 -9.54
CA ASN A 34 14.75 -20.29 -9.20
C ASN A 34 15.53 -20.00 -7.91
N PRO A 35 15.77 -21.02 -7.06
CA PRO A 35 16.61 -20.90 -5.87
C PRO A 35 17.98 -20.31 -6.19
N ASN A 36 18.40 -19.30 -5.43
CA ASN A 36 19.69 -18.64 -5.61
C ASN A 36 20.26 -18.25 -4.25
N ALA A 37 21.59 -18.01 -4.14
CA ALA A 37 22.26 -17.68 -2.88
C ALA A 37 21.72 -16.41 -2.17
N ARG A 38 20.92 -15.61 -2.87
CA ARG A 38 20.26 -14.40 -2.35
C ARG A 38 18.80 -14.61 -1.95
N ARG A 39 18.19 -15.76 -2.27
CA ARG A 39 16.74 -16.01 -2.11
C ARG A 39 16.49 -17.08 -1.04
N VAL A 40 15.37 -16.95 -0.32
CA VAL A 40 14.98 -17.86 0.77
C VAL A 40 14.39 -19.18 0.24
N ASN A 41 13.93 -19.18 -1.02
CA ASN A 41 13.24 -20.30 -1.65
C ASN A 41 14.18 -21.48 -1.93
N LYS A 42 13.78 -22.68 -1.50
CA LYS A 42 14.53 -23.93 -1.75
C LYS A 42 14.06 -24.69 -3.00
N LYS A 43 12.95 -24.27 -3.62
CA LYS A 43 12.36 -24.88 -4.81
C LYS A 43 11.99 -23.79 -5.82
N PRO A 44 11.94 -24.09 -7.13
CA PRO A 44 11.44 -23.16 -8.14
C PRO A 44 10.00 -22.75 -7.85
N MET A 45 9.74 -21.45 -7.79
CA MET A 45 8.46 -20.86 -7.39
C MET A 45 7.81 -20.10 -8.56
N PRO A 46 6.59 -20.46 -9.00
CA PRO A 46 5.83 -19.71 -10.01
C PRO A 46 5.64 -18.25 -9.64
N THR A 47 5.83 -17.30 -10.57
CA THR A 47 5.77 -15.86 -10.28
C THR A 47 4.54 -15.12 -10.83
N ILE A 48 3.85 -15.65 -11.84
CA ILE A 48 2.79 -14.89 -12.56
C ILE A 48 1.40 -14.96 -11.92
N GLY A 49 1.29 -14.98 -10.59
CA GLY A 49 0.00 -15.04 -9.88
C GLY A 49 -0.95 -13.91 -10.24
N GLY A 50 -0.40 -12.72 -10.53
CA GLY A 50 -1.13 -11.57 -11.05
C GLY A 50 -2.00 -11.83 -12.27
N LEU A 51 -1.60 -12.74 -13.16
CA LEU A 51 -2.38 -13.10 -14.34
C LEU A 51 -3.73 -13.72 -13.96
N GLY A 52 -3.76 -14.54 -12.91
CA GLY A 52 -5.01 -15.13 -12.41
C GLY A 52 -5.97 -14.07 -11.85
N ILE A 53 -5.44 -13.08 -11.15
CA ILE A 53 -6.20 -11.95 -10.61
C ILE A 53 -6.75 -11.10 -11.76
N PHE A 54 -5.92 -10.77 -12.75
CA PHE A 54 -6.32 -10.01 -13.94
C PHE A 54 -7.46 -10.70 -14.71
N VAL A 55 -7.32 -12.00 -15.00
CA VAL A 55 -8.35 -12.76 -15.73
C VAL A 55 -9.65 -12.82 -14.92
N SER A 56 -9.57 -13.11 -13.62
CA SER A 56 -10.75 -13.18 -12.74
C SER A 56 -11.49 -11.85 -12.68
N PHE A 57 -10.75 -10.75 -12.54
CA PHE A 57 -11.31 -9.41 -12.49
C PHE A 57 -12.03 -9.04 -13.80
N ASN A 58 -11.40 -9.32 -14.95
CA ASN A 58 -12.00 -9.04 -16.26
C ASN A 58 -13.22 -9.94 -16.56
N ILE A 59 -13.25 -11.20 -16.10
CA ILE A 59 -14.48 -12.02 -16.14
C ILE A 59 -15.60 -11.33 -15.35
N GLY A 60 -15.27 -10.75 -14.20
CA GLY A 60 -16.21 -9.94 -13.42
C GLY A 60 -16.77 -8.76 -14.21
N GLU A 61 -15.90 -7.95 -14.81
CA GLU A 61 -16.28 -6.73 -15.52
C GLU A 61 -17.03 -7.00 -16.83
N PHE A 62 -16.57 -7.95 -17.65
CA PHE A 62 -17.12 -8.17 -18.99
C PHE A 62 -18.23 -9.21 -19.06
N VAL A 63 -18.30 -10.15 -18.10
CA VAL A 63 -19.27 -11.26 -18.13
C VAL A 63 -20.30 -11.11 -17.02
N LEU A 64 -19.86 -11.03 -15.77
CA LEU A 64 -20.79 -11.09 -14.63
C LEU A 64 -21.55 -9.77 -14.41
N LEU A 65 -20.82 -8.65 -14.45
CA LEU A 65 -21.30 -7.32 -14.03
C LEU A 65 -21.26 -6.28 -15.15
N ARG A 66 -21.23 -6.72 -16.41
CA ARG A 66 -21.10 -5.84 -17.60
C ARG A 66 -22.03 -4.63 -17.64
N SER A 67 -23.27 -4.79 -17.19
CA SER A 67 -24.27 -3.71 -17.19
C SER A 67 -23.98 -2.58 -16.20
N GLN A 68 -23.05 -2.79 -15.26
CA GLN A 68 -22.71 -1.80 -14.24
C GLN A 68 -21.67 -0.78 -14.72
N PHE A 69 -21.03 -1.04 -15.86
CA PHE A 69 -19.82 -0.31 -16.28
C PHE A 69 -19.98 0.43 -17.61
N PRO A 70 -19.45 1.66 -17.71
CA PRO A 70 -19.39 2.39 -18.97
C PRO A 70 -18.43 1.71 -19.95
N THR A 71 -18.92 1.40 -21.15
CA THR A 71 -18.19 0.62 -22.18
C THR A 71 -16.82 1.22 -22.49
N HIS A 72 -16.77 2.52 -22.80
CA HIS A 72 -15.55 3.19 -23.24
C HIS A 72 -14.44 3.14 -22.19
N GLU A 73 -14.79 3.42 -20.94
CA GLU A 73 -13.84 3.43 -19.83
C GLU A 73 -13.36 2.03 -19.51
N LEU A 74 -14.25 1.04 -19.51
CA LEU A 74 -13.91 -0.35 -19.23
C LEU A 74 -12.92 -0.89 -20.28
N PHE A 75 -13.13 -0.64 -21.58
CA PHE A 75 -12.16 -1.01 -22.62
C PHE A 75 -10.84 -0.23 -22.50
N SER A 76 -10.89 1.04 -22.10
CA SER A 76 -9.68 1.84 -21.88
C SER A 76 -8.84 1.33 -20.70
N ILE A 77 -9.50 0.92 -19.60
CA ILE A 77 -8.87 0.30 -18.44
C ILE A 77 -8.31 -1.07 -18.81
N LEU A 78 -9.04 -1.89 -19.57
CA LEU A 78 -8.53 -3.18 -20.06
C LEU A 78 -7.24 -2.98 -20.88
N LEU A 79 -7.23 -2.02 -21.81
CA LEU A 79 -6.06 -1.76 -22.65
C LEU A 79 -4.86 -1.32 -21.81
N ALA A 80 -5.05 -0.34 -20.91
CA ALA A 80 -3.97 0.17 -20.07
C ALA A 80 -3.44 -0.88 -19.08
N SER A 81 -4.35 -1.62 -18.43
CA SER A 81 -3.98 -2.68 -17.50
C SER A 81 -3.33 -3.87 -18.22
N SER A 82 -3.66 -4.14 -19.48
CA SER A 82 -2.95 -5.13 -20.30
C SER A 82 -1.51 -4.73 -20.57
N VAL A 83 -1.22 -3.44 -20.81
CA VAL A 83 0.16 -2.94 -20.91
C VAL A 83 0.94 -3.17 -19.61
N ILE A 84 0.31 -2.89 -18.46
CA ILE A 84 0.92 -3.15 -17.14
C ILE A 84 1.16 -4.63 -16.93
N LEU A 85 0.16 -5.47 -17.22
CA LEU A 85 0.25 -6.91 -17.09
C LEU A 85 1.39 -7.49 -17.93
N LEU A 86 1.50 -7.06 -19.19
CA LEU A 86 2.60 -7.46 -20.07
C LEU A 86 3.94 -6.95 -19.56
N THR A 87 4.02 -5.72 -19.06
CA THR A 87 5.26 -5.17 -18.47
C THR A 87 5.73 -6.05 -17.31
N GLY A 88 4.82 -6.42 -16.40
CA GLY A 88 5.15 -7.28 -15.27
C GLY A 88 5.43 -8.72 -15.67
N LEU A 89 4.73 -9.27 -16.67
CA LEU A 89 5.00 -10.62 -17.19
C LEU A 89 6.38 -10.71 -17.84
N ILE A 90 6.75 -9.69 -18.62
CA ILE A 90 8.09 -9.59 -19.22
C ILE A 90 9.15 -9.46 -18.12
N ASP A 91 8.87 -8.70 -17.06
CA ASP A 91 9.78 -8.55 -15.92
C ASP A 91 9.98 -9.86 -15.14
N ASP A 92 8.90 -10.60 -14.89
CA ASP A 92 8.94 -11.90 -14.22
C ASP A 92 9.72 -12.97 -15.01
N ILE A 93 9.88 -12.80 -16.33
CA ILE A 93 10.59 -13.75 -17.21
C ILE A 93 12.02 -13.28 -17.52
N LEU A 94 12.21 -11.98 -17.79
CA LEU A 94 13.46 -11.43 -18.33
C LEU A 94 14.21 -10.50 -17.36
N GLU A 95 13.67 -10.19 -16.18
CA GLU A 95 14.21 -9.24 -15.20
C GLU A 95 14.53 -7.86 -15.85
N LEU A 96 13.50 -7.05 -16.07
CA LEU A 96 13.61 -5.72 -16.67
C LEU A 96 14.41 -4.74 -15.79
N LYS A 97 15.11 -3.81 -16.46
CA LYS A 97 15.72 -2.67 -15.78
C LYS A 97 14.64 -1.72 -15.24
N PRO A 98 14.87 -1.00 -14.13
CA PRO A 98 13.88 -0.06 -13.58
C PRO A 98 13.33 0.94 -14.60
N LYS A 99 14.16 1.45 -15.52
CA LYS A 99 13.71 2.38 -16.58
C LYS A 99 12.73 1.74 -17.57
N GLN A 100 12.88 0.46 -17.88
CA GLN A 100 11.98 -0.27 -18.79
C GLN A 100 10.63 -0.52 -18.12
N LYS A 101 10.64 -0.93 -16.85
CA LYS A 101 9.43 -1.03 -16.02
C LYS A 101 8.70 0.32 -15.95
N MET A 102 9.44 1.41 -15.72
CA MET A 102 8.86 2.75 -15.68
C MET A 102 8.21 3.18 -17.00
N LEU A 103 8.79 2.80 -18.14
CA LEU A 103 8.23 3.11 -19.46
C LEU A 103 6.87 2.43 -19.66
N GLY A 104 6.72 1.17 -19.26
CA GLY A 104 5.45 0.45 -19.32
C GLY A 104 4.35 1.13 -18.50
N ILE A 105 4.67 1.53 -17.27
CA ILE A 105 3.73 2.26 -16.40
C ILE A 105 3.39 3.64 -16.98
N PHE A 106 4.38 4.34 -17.56
CA PHE A 106 4.17 5.63 -18.21
C PHE A 106 3.22 5.52 -19.42
N ILE A 107 3.41 4.51 -20.28
CA ILE A 107 2.52 4.27 -21.43
C ILE A 107 1.09 3.97 -20.95
N ALA A 108 0.93 3.12 -19.94
CA ALA A 108 -0.39 2.84 -19.36
C ALA A 108 -1.04 4.10 -18.76
N ALA A 109 -0.27 4.97 -18.10
CA ALA A 109 -0.76 6.23 -17.58
C ALA A 109 -1.24 7.19 -18.68
N LEU A 110 -0.56 7.24 -19.83
CA LEU A 110 -1.01 8.03 -20.98
C LEU A 110 -2.32 7.50 -21.56
N ILE A 111 -2.49 6.17 -21.65
CA ILE A 111 -3.74 5.54 -22.09
C ILE A 111 -4.89 5.95 -21.15
N ILE A 112 -4.67 5.90 -19.84
CA ILE A 112 -5.67 6.32 -18.85
C ILE A 112 -6.02 7.82 -18.99
N TYR A 113 -5.01 8.67 -19.15
CA TYR A 113 -5.21 10.11 -19.27
C TYR A 113 -5.99 10.50 -20.54
N PHE A 114 -5.60 9.96 -21.69
CA PHE A 114 -6.15 10.37 -22.99
C PHE A 114 -7.38 9.56 -23.41
N LEU A 115 -7.44 8.25 -23.15
CA LEU A 115 -8.56 7.39 -23.56
C LEU A 115 -9.58 7.25 -22.42
N ALA A 116 -9.16 6.86 -21.22
CA ALA A 116 -10.13 6.69 -20.12
C ALA A 116 -10.67 8.03 -19.58
N GLY A 117 -9.95 9.13 -19.82
CA GLY A 117 -10.29 10.47 -19.30
C GLY A 117 -10.18 10.57 -17.77
N ILE A 118 -9.48 9.62 -17.13
CA ILE A 118 -9.24 9.64 -15.69
C ILE A 118 -7.99 10.49 -15.44
N ARG A 119 -8.19 11.71 -14.95
CA ARG A 119 -7.12 12.70 -14.74
C ARG A 119 -7.49 13.70 -13.65
N VAL A 120 -6.47 14.26 -13.00
CA VAL A 120 -6.64 15.34 -12.03
C VAL A 120 -6.74 16.66 -12.79
N ASN A 121 -7.94 17.21 -12.96
CA ASN A 121 -8.13 18.48 -13.69
C ASN A 121 -8.05 19.71 -12.77
N GLU A 122 -8.50 19.55 -11.54
CA GLU A 122 -8.62 20.62 -10.56
C GLU A 122 -8.34 20.08 -9.16
N ILE A 123 -7.91 20.96 -8.25
CA ILE A 123 -7.74 20.67 -6.83
C ILE A 123 -8.51 21.70 -6.03
N SER A 124 -9.39 21.25 -5.15
CA SER A 124 -10.16 22.10 -4.23
C SER A 124 -9.52 22.05 -2.84
N LEU A 125 -8.89 23.15 -2.45
CA LEU A 125 -8.37 23.32 -1.09
C LEU A 125 -9.47 23.84 -0.16
N PRO A 126 -9.52 23.44 1.12
CA PRO A 126 -10.44 24.02 2.08
C PRO A 126 -10.26 25.54 2.11
N PHE A 127 -11.36 26.28 2.14
CA PHE A 127 -11.38 27.75 2.21
C PHE A 127 -10.83 28.49 0.98
N MET A 128 -10.59 27.79 -0.15
CA MET A 128 -10.15 28.40 -1.41
C MET A 128 -11.02 27.94 -2.58
N SER A 129 -11.10 28.75 -3.64
CA SER A 129 -11.72 28.35 -4.90
C SER A 129 -10.94 27.20 -5.55
N PRO A 130 -11.61 26.29 -6.29
CA PRO A 130 -10.94 25.21 -7.03
C PRO A 130 -9.85 25.76 -7.96
N ILE A 131 -8.66 25.17 -7.89
CA ILE A 131 -7.51 25.52 -8.72
C ILE A 131 -7.50 24.60 -9.93
N ASN A 132 -7.66 25.15 -11.14
CA ASN A 132 -7.52 24.39 -12.38
C ASN A 132 -6.03 24.13 -12.67
N LEU A 133 -5.68 22.86 -12.89
CA LEU A 133 -4.29 22.45 -13.12
C LEU A 133 -3.83 22.67 -14.57
N SER A 134 -4.76 22.68 -15.54
CA SER A 134 -4.46 22.86 -16.96
C SER A 134 -3.32 21.93 -17.42
N TRP A 135 -2.20 22.47 -17.92
CA TRP A 135 -0.97 21.74 -18.27
C TRP A 135 -0.34 20.88 -17.16
N TRP A 136 -0.56 21.21 -15.87
CA TRP A 136 -0.09 20.39 -14.75
C TRP A 136 -0.91 19.11 -14.53
N SER A 137 -2.10 19.00 -15.15
CA SER A 137 -2.95 17.82 -15.04
C SER A 137 -2.24 16.54 -15.46
N LEU A 138 -1.55 16.57 -16.62
CA LEU A 138 -0.82 15.42 -17.16
C LEU A 138 0.33 14.97 -16.24
N PRO A 139 1.33 15.81 -15.89
CA PRO A 139 2.45 15.37 -15.07
C PRO A 139 2.01 14.91 -13.67
N ILE A 140 1.01 15.55 -13.06
CA ILE A 140 0.49 15.13 -11.75
C ILE A 140 -0.20 13.77 -11.84
N THR A 141 -1.07 13.58 -12.85
CA THR A 141 -1.77 12.30 -13.05
C THR A 141 -0.78 11.16 -13.31
N VAL A 142 0.19 11.40 -14.18
CA VAL A 142 1.25 10.42 -14.48
C VAL A 142 2.06 10.11 -13.23
N PHE A 143 2.52 11.14 -12.50
CA PHE A 143 3.29 10.95 -11.27
C PHE A 143 2.51 10.14 -10.23
N TRP A 144 1.21 10.42 -10.05
CA TRP A 144 0.35 9.67 -9.13
C TRP A 144 0.29 8.18 -9.48
N ILE A 145 0.06 7.86 -10.75
CA ILE A 145 0.01 6.47 -11.24
C ILE A 145 1.36 5.80 -11.04
N LEU A 146 2.47 6.43 -11.43
CA LEU A 146 3.81 5.88 -11.28
C LEU A 146 4.17 5.65 -9.80
N ALA A 147 3.86 6.60 -8.93
CA ALA A 147 4.20 6.54 -7.51
C ALA A 147 3.45 5.41 -6.80
N LEU A 148 2.13 5.35 -6.94
CA LEU A 148 1.32 4.33 -6.27
C LEU A 148 1.56 2.93 -6.84
N THR A 149 1.74 2.82 -8.15
CA THR A 149 2.06 1.53 -8.79
C THR A 149 3.36 0.96 -8.26
N ASN A 150 4.43 1.78 -8.19
CA ASN A 150 5.71 1.33 -7.65
C ASN A 150 5.66 1.10 -6.13
N ALA A 151 4.88 1.88 -5.38
CA ALA A 151 4.78 1.71 -3.94
C ALA A 151 4.22 0.32 -3.58
N VAL A 152 3.19 -0.14 -4.28
CA VAL A 152 2.64 -1.49 -4.10
C VAL A 152 3.63 -2.57 -4.60
N ASN A 153 4.33 -2.31 -5.70
CA ASN A 153 5.35 -3.24 -6.20
C ASN A 153 6.51 -3.45 -5.21
N LEU A 154 6.96 -2.40 -4.53
CA LEU A 154 8.09 -2.46 -3.61
C LEU A 154 7.80 -3.21 -2.31
N ILE A 155 6.53 -3.30 -1.88
CA ILE A 155 6.18 -4.05 -0.66
C ILE A 155 6.00 -5.55 -0.90
N ASP A 156 6.02 -6.03 -2.15
CA ASP A 156 5.90 -7.45 -2.48
C ASP A 156 7.19 -8.23 -2.17
N GLY A 157 7.56 -8.28 -0.89
CA GLY A 157 8.78 -8.91 -0.39
C GLY A 157 8.57 -10.18 0.43
N LEU A 158 7.32 -10.50 0.80
CA LEU A 158 6.96 -11.68 1.60
C LEU A 158 5.65 -12.32 1.10
N ASP A 159 5.54 -13.65 1.19
CA ASP A 159 4.32 -14.41 0.88
C ASP A 159 3.07 -13.79 1.50
N GLY A 160 2.11 -13.39 0.67
CA GLY A 160 0.84 -12.80 1.09
C GLY A 160 0.88 -11.30 1.38
N LEU A 161 2.05 -10.67 1.51
CA LEU A 161 2.17 -9.31 2.02
C LEU A 161 1.47 -8.29 1.12
N ALA A 162 1.92 -8.13 -0.13
CA ALA A 162 1.35 -7.16 -1.05
C ALA A 162 -0.13 -7.46 -1.36
N THR A 163 -0.49 -8.74 -1.54
CA THR A 163 -1.86 -9.20 -1.77
C THR A 163 -2.80 -8.75 -0.65
N GLY A 164 -2.46 -9.03 0.61
CA GLY A 164 -3.35 -8.72 1.74
C GLY A 164 -3.40 -7.24 2.10
N VAL A 165 -2.27 -6.53 2.03
CA VAL A 165 -2.25 -5.07 2.21
C VAL A 165 -3.13 -4.41 1.15
N SER A 166 -3.01 -4.81 -0.11
CA SER A 166 -3.82 -4.29 -1.20
C SER A 166 -5.30 -4.65 -1.06
N MET A 167 -5.62 -5.86 -0.60
CA MET A 167 -7.00 -6.29 -0.32
C MET A 167 -7.65 -5.43 0.76
N ILE A 168 -6.92 -5.11 1.84
CA ILE A 168 -7.36 -4.17 2.89
C ILE A 168 -7.60 -2.79 2.26
N SER A 169 -6.62 -2.28 1.51
CA SER A 169 -6.72 -0.95 0.88
C SER A 169 -7.92 -0.84 -0.08
N LEU A 170 -8.11 -1.81 -0.96
CA LEU A 170 -9.22 -1.85 -1.91
C LEU A 170 -10.57 -1.99 -1.21
N SER A 171 -10.65 -2.81 -0.16
CA SER A 171 -11.88 -2.95 0.63
C SER A 171 -12.26 -1.61 1.28
N THR A 172 -11.29 -0.93 1.89
CA THR A 172 -11.49 0.39 2.49
C THR A 172 -11.86 1.44 1.45
N MET A 173 -11.18 1.48 0.29
CA MET A 173 -11.54 2.37 -0.81
C MET A 173 -12.96 2.10 -1.32
N GLY A 174 -13.38 0.85 -1.41
CA GLY A 174 -14.75 0.46 -1.75
C GLY A 174 -15.76 0.95 -0.72
N ILE A 175 -15.49 0.80 0.58
CA ILE A 175 -16.34 1.29 1.66
C ILE A 175 -16.43 2.82 1.64
N VAL A 176 -15.30 3.52 1.55
CA VAL A 176 -15.24 4.98 1.44
C VAL A 176 -16.05 5.46 0.25
N GLY A 177 -15.79 4.86 -0.93
CA GLY A 177 -16.44 5.24 -2.16
C GLY A 177 -17.96 5.00 -2.14
N PHE A 178 -18.42 3.92 -1.51
CA PHE A 178 -19.84 3.58 -1.47
C PHE A 178 -20.62 4.41 -0.45
N PHE A 179 -20.06 4.64 0.75
CA PHE A 179 -20.79 5.28 1.85
C PHE A 179 -20.55 6.79 1.97
N PHE A 180 -19.39 7.30 1.54
CA PHE A 180 -18.99 8.68 1.81
C PHE A 180 -18.92 9.53 0.54
N LEU A 181 -18.50 8.95 -0.59
CA LEU A 181 -18.38 9.67 -1.86
C LEU A 181 -19.69 9.55 -2.64
N HIS A 182 -20.69 10.34 -2.24
CA HIS A 182 -22.00 10.40 -2.90
C HIS A 182 -21.84 10.94 -4.33
N GLY A 183 -21.86 10.05 -5.32
CA GLY A 183 -21.76 10.41 -6.73
C GLY A 183 -22.52 9.44 -7.64
N TRP A 184 -22.80 9.88 -8.86
CA TRP A 184 -23.55 9.13 -9.89
C TRP A 184 -22.85 7.86 -10.40
N GLN A 185 -21.66 7.53 -9.89
CA GLN A 185 -20.77 6.49 -10.41
C GLN A 185 -20.51 5.39 -9.37
N ASN A 186 -21.58 4.66 -9.03
CA ASN A 186 -21.52 3.51 -8.10
C ASN A 186 -20.61 2.35 -8.56
N TYR A 187 -20.00 2.44 -9.74
CA TYR A 187 -19.18 1.39 -10.32
C TYR A 187 -17.71 1.41 -9.86
N VAL A 188 -17.17 2.55 -9.40
CA VAL A 188 -15.78 2.60 -8.87
C VAL A 188 -15.66 1.85 -7.54
N PRO A 189 -16.55 2.06 -6.54
CA PRO A 189 -16.54 1.25 -5.33
C PRO A 189 -16.74 -0.24 -5.64
N LEU A 190 -17.56 -0.55 -6.64
CA LEU A 190 -17.78 -1.91 -7.11
C LEU A 190 -16.48 -2.54 -7.68
N MET A 191 -15.72 -1.82 -8.53
CA MET A 191 -14.41 -2.27 -9.01
C MET A 191 -13.43 -2.53 -7.87
N CYS A 192 -13.38 -1.65 -6.87
CA CYS A 192 -12.52 -1.85 -5.69
C CYS A 192 -12.85 -3.16 -4.97
N ILE A 193 -14.13 -3.41 -4.67
CA ILE A 193 -14.58 -4.64 -4.00
C ILE A 193 -14.41 -5.89 -4.88
N MET A 194 -14.62 -5.78 -6.20
CA MET A 194 -14.37 -6.87 -7.14
C MET A 194 -12.89 -7.26 -7.17
N LEU A 195 -11.98 -6.28 -7.18
CA LEU A 195 -10.55 -6.57 -7.14
C LEU A 195 -10.15 -7.17 -5.79
N ALA A 196 -10.66 -6.63 -4.68
CA ALA A 196 -10.44 -7.18 -3.34
C ALA A 196 -10.89 -8.65 -3.22
N THR A 197 -12.03 -9.01 -3.82
CA THR A 197 -12.52 -10.40 -3.82
C THR A 197 -11.72 -11.32 -4.74
N CYS A 198 -11.20 -10.82 -5.87
CA CYS A 198 -10.23 -11.57 -6.67
C CYS A 198 -8.94 -11.84 -5.88
N LEU A 199 -8.43 -10.86 -5.12
CA LEU A 199 -7.28 -11.03 -4.23
C LEU A 199 -7.58 -12.03 -3.10
N LEU A 200 -8.78 -11.98 -2.51
CA LEU A 200 -9.21 -12.94 -1.50
C LEU A 200 -9.19 -14.38 -2.04
N GLY A 201 -9.59 -14.60 -3.29
CA GLY A 201 -9.53 -15.91 -3.92
C GLY A 201 -8.10 -16.39 -4.26
N PHE A 202 -7.18 -15.45 -4.52
CA PHE A 202 -5.77 -15.75 -4.77
C PHE A 202 -4.97 -16.01 -3.48
N LEU A 203 -5.32 -15.31 -2.39
CA LEU A 203 -4.58 -15.30 -1.13
C LEU A 203 -4.28 -16.70 -0.55
N PRO A 204 -5.17 -17.71 -0.57
CA PRO A 204 -4.88 -19.06 -0.07
C PRO A 204 -3.70 -19.75 -0.77
N TYR A 205 -3.37 -19.37 -2.01
CA TYR A 205 -2.22 -19.88 -2.75
C TYR A 205 -0.96 -19.04 -2.56
N ASN A 206 -1.11 -17.78 -2.16
CA ASN A 206 -0.03 -16.84 -1.99
C ASN A 206 0.41 -16.66 -0.53
N PHE A 207 -0.42 -17.02 0.44
CA PHE A 207 -0.13 -16.90 1.87
C PHE A 207 0.91 -17.94 2.32
N HIS A 208 1.74 -17.57 3.30
CA HIS A 208 2.88 -18.39 3.70
C HIS A 208 2.50 -19.78 4.27
N PRO A 209 3.10 -20.88 3.78
CA PRO A 209 4.08 -20.95 2.68
C PRO A 209 3.40 -20.90 1.30
N ALA A 210 3.84 -19.97 0.45
CA ALA A 210 3.24 -19.76 -0.86
C ALA A 210 3.40 -20.96 -1.81
N LYS A 211 2.43 -21.13 -2.70
CA LYS A 211 2.45 -22.07 -3.83
C LYS A 211 2.70 -21.39 -5.18
N ILE A 212 2.46 -20.09 -5.23
CA ILE A 212 2.66 -19.16 -6.35
C ILE A 212 2.85 -17.75 -5.79
N PHE A 213 3.82 -17.02 -6.31
CA PHE A 213 4.02 -15.62 -5.97
C PHE A 213 3.10 -14.72 -6.78
N LEU A 214 2.89 -13.53 -6.24
CA LEU A 214 2.14 -12.49 -6.92
C LEU A 214 2.89 -12.02 -8.18
N GLY A 215 4.21 -11.86 -8.03
CA GLY A 215 5.16 -11.45 -9.06
C GLY A 215 5.03 -9.98 -9.42
N ASP A 216 5.96 -9.53 -10.26
CA ASP A 216 5.89 -8.18 -10.83
C ASP A 216 4.63 -8.02 -11.70
N THR A 217 4.17 -9.10 -12.34
CA THR A 217 2.86 -9.18 -13.03
C THR A 217 1.72 -8.70 -12.13
N GLY A 218 1.63 -9.23 -10.91
CA GLY A 218 0.52 -8.94 -10.01
C GLY A 218 0.69 -7.64 -9.25
N ALA A 219 1.88 -7.39 -8.73
CA ALA A 219 2.11 -6.22 -7.88
C ALA A 219 2.01 -4.91 -8.69
N LEU A 220 2.48 -4.89 -9.95
CA LEU A 220 2.26 -3.74 -10.84
C LEU A 220 0.79 -3.59 -11.22
N TYR A 221 0.10 -4.67 -11.57
CA TYR A 221 -1.32 -4.62 -11.92
C TYR A 221 -2.17 -4.07 -10.78
N ILE A 222 -1.99 -4.59 -9.56
CA ILE A 222 -2.75 -4.15 -8.38
C ILE A 222 -2.44 -2.69 -8.04
N GLY A 223 -1.16 -2.31 -8.01
CA GLY A 223 -0.75 -0.93 -7.75
C GLY A 223 -1.31 0.05 -8.77
N PHE A 224 -1.30 -0.33 -10.05
CA PHE A 224 -1.91 0.45 -11.12
C PHE A 224 -3.43 0.58 -10.93
N MET A 225 -4.14 -0.50 -10.65
CA MET A 225 -5.59 -0.47 -10.43
C MET A 225 -5.95 0.41 -9.22
N ILE A 226 -5.25 0.27 -8.09
CA ILE A 226 -5.42 1.14 -6.92
C ILE A 226 -5.19 2.61 -7.32
N SER A 227 -4.16 2.89 -8.12
CA SER A 227 -3.85 4.26 -8.54
C SER A 227 -4.97 4.89 -9.39
N ILE A 228 -5.52 4.18 -10.37
CA ILE A 228 -6.57 4.73 -11.23
C ILE A 228 -7.93 4.79 -10.53
N LEU A 229 -8.27 3.81 -9.69
CA LEU A 229 -9.51 3.79 -8.92
C LEU A 229 -9.50 4.89 -7.85
N SER A 230 -8.33 5.14 -7.24
CA SER A 230 -8.16 6.26 -6.32
C SER A 230 -8.30 7.60 -7.04
N LEU A 231 -7.83 7.77 -8.28
CA LEU A 231 -8.06 9.02 -9.01
C LEU A 231 -9.53 9.22 -9.39
N LYS A 232 -10.18 8.16 -9.88
CA LYS A 232 -11.55 8.26 -10.38
C LYS A 232 -12.60 8.41 -9.28
N GLY A 233 -12.39 7.77 -8.13
CA GLY A 233 -13.28 7.89 -6.97
C GLY A 233 -13.41 9.31 -6.44
N LEU A 234 -12.49 10.21 -6.80
CA LEU A 234 -12.36 11.57 -6.25
C LEU A 234 -12.93 12.65 -7.21
N LYS A 235 -14.08 12.39 -7.83
CA LYS A 235 -14.70 13.38 -8.74
C LYS A 235 -15.03 14.66 -7.93
N ASN A 236 -14.42 15.78 -8.32
CA ASN A 236 -14.21 17.00 -7.51
C ASN A 236 -13.20 16.75 -6.38
N VAL A 237 -11.93 16.76 -6.76
CA VAL A 237 -10.79 16.47 -5.89
C VAL A 237 -10.73 17.51 -4.78
N THR A 238 -11.37 17.24 -3.65
CA THR A 238 -11.11 17.99 -2.43
C THR A 238 -9.78 17.53 -1.85
N PHE A 239 -9.05 18.43 -1.21
CA PHE A 239 -7.80 18.11 -0.50
C PHE A 239 -7.95 16.89 0.41
N ILE A 240 -9.10 16.80 1.11
CA ILE A 240 -9.47 15.69 1.99
C ILE A 240 -9.52 14.38 1.20
N SER A 241 -10.18 14.40 0.05
CA SER A 241 -10.36 13.24 -0.80
C SER A 241 -9.03 12.72 -1.38
N LEU A 242 -8.05 13.59 -1.68
CA LEU A 242 -6.68 13.17 -2.06
C LEU A 242 -5.93 12.45 -0.95
N LEU A 243 -6.14 12.89 0.29
CA LEU A 243 -5.43 12.31 1.44
C LEU A 243 -5.94 10.91 1.77
N VAL A 244 -7.20 10.60 1.50
CA VAL A 244 -7.77 9.29 1.88
C VAL A 244 -7.03 8.10 1.24
N PRO A 245 -6.79 8.03 -0.09
CA PRO A 245 -5.98 6.97 -0.68
C PRO A 245 -4.54 6.94 -0.17
N ILE A 246 -3.94 8.10 0.11
CA ILE A 246 -2.59 8.21 0.68
C ILE A 246 -2.54 7.57 2.07
N ILE A 247 -3.51 7.87 2.93
CA ILE A 247 -3.62 7.29 4.27
C ILE A 247 -3.88 5.78 4.15
N ILE A 248 -4.81 5.34 3.29
CA ILE A 248 -5.12 3.92 3.07
C ILE A 248 -3.88 3.13 2.62
N LEU A 249 -3.02 3.74 1.79
CA LEU A 249 -1.74 3.17 1.33
C LEU A 249 -0.56 3.55 2.22
N GLY A 250 -0.83 3.93 3.48
CA GLY A 250 0.18 4.41 4.41
C GLY A 250 1.37 3.45 4.55
N VAL A 251 1.14 2.13 4.59
CA VAL A 251 2.22 1.14 4.62
C VAL A 251 3.08 1.16 3.34
N PRO A 252 2.54 0.92 2.12
CA PRO A 252 3.33 0.99 0.89
C PRO A 252 4.05 2.33 0.68
N LEU A 253 3.38 3.43 0.98
CA LEU A 253 3.94 4.77 0.81
C LEU A 253 5.05 5.05 1.81
N THR A 254 4.85 4.71 3.09
CA THR A 254 5.88 4.85 4.13
C THR A 254 7.13 4.06 3.74
N ASP A 255 6.99 2.79 3.39
CA ASP A 255 8.13 1.94 3.05
C ASP A 255 8.92 2.52 1.85
N THR A 256 8.21 3.02 0.85
CA THR A 256 8.80 3.64 -0.35
C THR A 256 9.47 4.98 -0.04
N ILE A 257 8.78 5.90 0.62
CA ILE A 257 9.27 7.25 0.95
C ILE A 257 10.51 7.15 1.83
N PHE A 258 10.45 6.34 2.90
CA PHE A 258 11.59 6.21 3.80
C PHE A 258 12.75 5.41 3.20
N ALA A 259 12.50 4.50 2.25
CA ALA A 259 13.58 3.93 1.44
C ALA A 259 14.28 4.99 0.59
N MET A 260 13.54 5.92 -0.03
CA MET A 260 14.13 7.03 -0.79
C MET A 260 14.93 7.97 0.12
N ILE A 261 14.38 8.36 1.28
CA ILE A 261 15.05 9.21 2.27
C ILE A 261 16.33 8.53 2.76
N ARG A 262 16.26 7.27 3.18
CA ARG A 262 17.41 6.49 3.65
C ARG A 262 18.51 6.39 2.59
N ARG A 263 18.18 6.16 1.32
CA ARG A 263 19.17 6.13 0.22
C ARG A 263 19.83 7.49 0.06
N LYS A 264 19.06 8.58 0.10
CA LYS A 264 19.56 9.96 0.02
C LYS A 264 20.50 10.30 1.18
N LEU A 265 20.11 9.97 2.42
CA LEU A 265 20.94 10.18 3.61
C LEU A 265 22.27 9.40 3.55
N ASN A 266 22.26 8.21 2.94
CA ASN A 266 23.46 7.40 2.74
C ASN A 266 24.20 7.68 1.41
N LYS A 267 23.85 8.77 0.70
CA LYS A 267 24.44 9.17 -0.60
C LYS A 267 24.43 8.06 -1.66
N LYS A 268 23.42 7.18 -1.63
CA LYS A 268 23.22 6.13 -2.64
C LYS A 268 22.17 6.58 -3.67
N PRO A 269 22.28 6.18 -4.95
CA PRO A 269 21.23 6.44 -5.93
C PRO A 269 19.91 5.81 -5.48
N ILE A 270 18.80 6.51 -5.73
CA ILE A 270 17.45 6.08 -5.33
C ILE A 270 17.08 4.73 -5.98
N THR A 271 17.67 4.41 -7.13
CA THR A 271 17.40 3.21 -7.93
C THR A 271 18.13 1.95 -7.45
N VAL A 272 19.00 2.04 -6.43
CA VAL A 272 19.73 0.86 -5.93
C VAL A 272 18.85 0.03 -5.00
N ALA A 273 18.89 -1.30 -5.15
CA ALA A 273 18.16 -2.23 -4.29
C ALA A 273 18.51 -2.02 -2.81
N ASP A 274 17.50 -2.11 -1.93
CA ASP A 274 17.66 -1.93 -0.49
C ASP A 274 17.09 -3.14 0.27
N LYS A 275 17.65 -3.42 1.45
CA LYS A 275 17.26 -4.55 2.32
C LYS A 275 16.72 -4.10 3.67
N HIS A 276 16.38 -2.82 3.80
CA HIS A 276 15.89 -2.21 5.04
C HIS A 276 14.42 -1.80 4.94
N HIS A 277 13.67 -2.51 4.11
CA HIS A 277 12.22 -2.42 4.04
C HIS A 277 11.59 -2.83 5.38
N LEU A 278 10.39 -2.34 5.65
CA LEU A 278 9.66 -2.51 6.91
C LEU A 278 9.61 -3.98 7.35
N HIS A 279 9.31 -4.88 6.42
CA HIS A 279 9.22 -6.31 6.70
C HIS A 279 10.56 -6.92 7.14
N HIS A 280 11.69 -6.47 6.58
CA HIS A 280 13.01 -6.92 7.02
C HIS A 280 13.34 -6.43 8.43
N GLN A 281 12.96 -5.20 8.79
CA GLN A 281 13.19 -4.68 10.13
C GLN A 281 12.37 -5.42 11.18
N LEU A 282 11.08 -5.68 10.90
CA LEU A 282 10.24 -6.48 11.78
C LEU A 282 10.76 -7.91 11.99
N MET A 283 11.29 -8.55 10.95
CA MET A 283 11.93 -9.87 11.10
C MET A 283 13.23 -9.80 11.91
N ARG A 284 14.02 -8.73 11.76
CA ARG A 284 15.23 -8.51 12.59
C ARG A 284 14.91 -8.31 14.07
N MET A 285 13.71 -7.80 14.39
CA MET A 285 13.20 -7.71 15.77
C MET A 285 12.74 -9.07 16.33
N GLY A 286 12.84 -10.16 15.56
CA GLY A 286 12.54 -11.53 16.01
C GLY A 286 11.17 -12.06 15.57
N LEU A 287 10.40 -11.30 14.78
CA LEU A 287 9.13 -11.81 14.23
C LEU A 287 9.38 -12.86 13.12
N SER A 288 8.62 -13.95 13.16
CA SER A 288 8.57 -14.91 12.06
C SER A 288 7.88 -14.32 10.82
N HIS A 289 8.10 -14.92 9.64
CA HIS A 289 7.49 -14.51 8.38
C HIS A 289 5.98 -14.24 8.49
N ARG A 290 5.23 -15.19 9.08
CA ARG A 290 3.78 -15.06 9.28
C ARG A 290 3.43 -13.93 10.24
N GLN A 291 4.15 -13.79 11.35
CA GLN A 291 3.93 -12.73 12.32
C GLN A 291 4.20 -11.35 11.71
N THR A 292 5.26 -11.21 10.90
CA THR A 292 5.56 -9.97 10.18
C THR A 292 4.43 -9.59 9.23
N VAL A 293 3.94 -10.52 8.42
CA VAL A 293 2.84 -10.25 7.49
C VAL A 293 1.56 -9.83 8.24
N LEU A 294 1.18 -10.56 9.29
CA LEU A 294 -0.01 -10.24 10.09
C LEU A 294 0.13 -8.91 10.84
N ALA A 295 1.32 -8.57 11.35
CA ALA A 295 1.59 -7.27 11.97
C ALA A 295 1.41 -6.13 10.95
N ILE A 296 1.90 -6.31 9.72
CA ILE A 296 1.74 -5.32 8.65
C ILE A 296 0.27 -5.21 8.20
N TYR A 297 -0.49 -6.30 8.19
CA TYR A 297 -1.94 -6.22 7.99
C TYR A 297 -2.62 -5.43 9.11
N GLY A 298 -2.23 -5.63 10.37
CA GLY A 298 -2.72 -4.86 11.50
C GLY A 298 -2.45 -3.36 11.35
N ILE A 299 -1.23 -2.99 10.94
CA ILE A 299 -0.89 -1.59 10.65
C ILE A 299 -1.71 -1.06 9.47
N SER A 300 -1.90 -1.86 8.41
CA SER A 300 -2.71 -1.46 7.24
C SER A 300 -4.18 -1.25 7.60
N LEU A 301 -4.73 -2.08 8.50
CA LEU A 301 -6.07 -1.91 9.06
C LEU A 301 -6.17 -0.65 9.92
N LEU A 302 -5.13 -0.32 10.71
CA LEU A 302 -5.08 0.93 11.47
C LEU A 302 -5.13 2.15 10.54
N PHE A 303 -4.30 2.18 9.51
CA PHE A 303 -4.32 3.23 8.49
C PHE A 303 -5.69 3.33 7.79
N SER A 304 -6.27 2.18 7.42
CA SER A 304 -7.62 2.12 6.85
C SER A 304 -8.69 2.68 7.79
N PHE A 305 -8.65 2.32 9.07
CA PHE A 305 -9.57 2.84 10.08
C PHE A 305 -9.41 4.35 10.26
N ILE A 306 -8.17 4.84 10.36
CA ILE A 306 -7.88 6.28 10.44
C ILE A 306 -8.43 7.01 9.20
N SER A 307 -8.34 6.43 8.01
CA SER A 307 -8.91 7.02 6.80
C SER A 307 -10.44 7.14 6.84
N LEU A 308 -11.14 6.17 7.46
CA LEU A 308 -12.59 6.22 7.66
C LEU A 308 -12.99 7.29 8.69
N VAL A 309 -12.24 7.39 9.79
CA VAL A 309 -12.43 8.47 10.78
C VAL A 309 -12.18 9.82 10.12
N PHE A 310 -11.13 9.94 9.32
CA PHE A 310 -10.74 11.16 8.62
C PHE A 310 -11.84 11.69 7.70
N ILE A 311 -12.43 10.83 6.85
CA ILE A 311 -13.50 11.26 5.93
C ILE A 311 -14.80 11.60 6.65
N SER A 312 -15.05 11.00 7.83
CA SER A 312 -16.23 11.29 8.66
C SER A 312 -16.06 12.50 9.59
N SER A 313 -14.84 13.03 9.71
CA SER A 313 -14.52 14.09 10.67
C SER A 313 -14.91 15.48 10.16
N PRO A 314 -15.37 16.38 11.04
CA PRO A 314 -15.56 17.79 10.67
C PRO A 314 -14.22 18.44 10.31
N ALA A 315 -14.25 19.53 9.54
CA ALA A 315 -13.05 20.17 9.00
C ALA A 315 -12.00 20.54 10.06
N TRP A 316 -12.40 20.90 11.28
CA TRP A 316 -11.48 21.20 12.38
C TRP A 316 -10.80 19.95 12.97
N GLY A 317 -11.47 18.79 12.92
CA GLY A 317 -10.95 17.51 13.42
C GLY A 317 -9.86 16.90 12.52
N ILE A 318 -9.77 17.36 11.28
CA ILE A 318 -8.77 16.91 10.30
C ILE A 318 -7.34 17.22 10.75
N TRP A 319 -7.09 18.45 11.22
CA TRP A 319 -5.76 18.89 11.63
C TRP A 319 -5.16 18.08 12.79
N PRO A 320 -5.85 17.89 13.94
CA PRO A 320 -5.31 17.08 15.02
C PRO A 320 -5.13 15.61 14.61
N LEU A 321 -6.02 15.06 13.77
CA LEU A 321 -5.85 13.71 13.22
C LEU A 321 -4.61 13.60 12.33
N MET A 322 -4.35 14.57 11.45
CA MET A 322 -3.14 14.58 10.62
C MET A 322 -1.87 14.70 11.47
N ILE A 323 -1.87 15.62 12.45
CA ILE A 323 -0.71 15.82 13.33
C ILE A 323 -0.45 14.55 14.14
N GLY A 324 -1.50 13.96 14.73
CA GLY A 324 -1.40 12.70 15.48
C GLY A 324 -0.92 11.54 14.61
N LEU A 325 -1.42 11.42 13.38
CA LEU A 325 -1.00 10.40 12.43
C LEU A 325 0.47 10.56 12.04
N LEU A 326 0.92 11.77 11.71
CA LEU A 326 2.31 12.05 11.35
C LEU A 326 3.25 11.81 12.53
N PHE A 327 2.86 12.22 13.74
CA PHE A 327 3.62 11.97 14.96
C PHE A 327 3.73 10.46 15.26
N ALA A 328 2.62 9.73 15.17
CA ALA A 328 2.61 8.29 15.39
C ALA A 328 3.43 7.55 14.33
N LEU A 329 3.36 7.99 13.06
CA LEU A 329 4.15 7.44 11.98
C LEU A 329 5.65 7.68 12.19
N GLU A 330 6.06 8.89 12.57
CA GLU A 330 7.46 9.21 12.85
C GLU A 330 8.00 8.38 14.02
N LEU A 331 7.24 8.30 15.12
CA LEU A 331 7.59 7.45 16.26
C LEU A 331 7.75 5.98 15.85
N PHE A 332 6.83 5.45 15.03
CA PHE A 332 6.86 4.08 14.53
C PHE A 332 8.11 3.82 13.68
N VAL A 333 8.41 4.72 12.75
CA VAL A 333 9.59 4.63 11.85
C VAL A 333 10.90 4.63 12.65
N GLU A 334 11.02 5.52 13.63
CA GLU A 334 12.22 5.60 14.47
C GLU A 334 12.37 4.37 15.39
N THR A 335 11.27 3.89 15.95
CA THR A 335 11.27 2.71 16.85
C THR A 335 11.68 1.44 16.12
N ILE A 336 11.24 1.26 14.87
CA ILE A 336 11.62 0.12 14.02
C ILE A 336 13.02 0.30 13.40
N GLY A 337 13.63 1.50 13.54
CA GLY A 337 14.95 1.78 13.00
C GLY A 337 14.95 1.83 11.47
N LEU A 338 13.85 2.24 10.86
CA LEU A 338 13.68 2.19 9.41
C LEU A 338 14.61 3.19 8.69
N LEU A 339 14.99 4.30 9.32
CA LEU A 339 16.04 5.22 8.83
C LEU A 339 17.47 4.87 9.30
N GLY A 340 17.63 3.81 10.10
CA GLY A 340 18.88 3.41 10.74
C GLY A 340 19.08 4.06 12.12
N ASP A 341 19.93 3.44 12.96
CA ASP A 341 20.05 3.82 14.38
C ASP A 341 20.56 5.24 14.65
N LYS A 342 21.20 5.86 13.65
CA LYS A 342 21.75 7.22 13.76
C LYS A 342 20.71 8.33 13.55
N PHE A 343 19.56 8.03 12.97
CA PHE A 343 18.55 9.02 12.57
C PHE A 343 17.26 8.84 13.38
N LYS A 344 17.29 9.26 14.66
CA LYS A 344 16.17 9.20 15.62
C LYS A 344 15.88 10.58 16.28
N PRO A 345 15.56 11.62 15.49
CA PRO A 345 15.40 12.99 16.00
C PRO A 345 14.28 13.13 17.04
N LEU A 346 13.13 12.49 16.85
CA LEU A 346 11.98 12.59 17.75
C LEU A 346 12.26 11.89 19.08
N LEU A 347 12.82 10.67 19.04
CA LEU A 347 13.22 9.94 20.24
C LEU A 347 14.29 10.70 21.03
N HIS A 348 15.29 11.29 20.35
CA HIS A 348 16.29 12.14 21.00
C HIS A 348 15.66 13.39 21.62
N PHE A 349 14.69 14.02 20.93
CA PHE A 349 13.98 15.18 21.47
C PHE A 349 13.18 14.82 22.73
N ILE A 350 12.40 13.72 22.70
CA ILE A 350 11.63 13.22 23.85
C ILE A 350 12.57 12.89 25.01
N GLN A 351 13.68 12.19 24.75
CA GLN A 351 14.66 11.83 25.77
C GLN A 351 15.30 13.07 26.40
N ASN A 352 15.66 14.07 25.59
CA ASN A 352 16.21 15.34 26.08
C ASN A 352 15.19 16.12 26.93
N TYR A 353 13.91 16.11 26.53
CA TYR A 353 12.84 16.76 27.27
C TYR A 353 12.58 16.08 28.63
N ILE A 354 12.49 14.74 28.65
CA ILE A 354 12.35 13.95 29.89
C ILE A 354 13.54 14.18 30.83
N ASN A 355 14.76 14.18 30.29
CA ASN A 355 15.97 14.45 31.06
C ASN A 355 15.99 15.87 31.64
N LYS A 356 15.41 16.85 30.93
CA LYS A 356 15.30 18.23 31.42
C LYS A 356 14.27 18.34 32.57
N MET A 357 13.16 17.60 32.49
CA MET A 357 12.18 17.54 33.59
C MET A 357 12.77 16.87 34.84
N HIS A 358 13.45 15.72 34.70
CA HIS A 358 14.10 15.05 35.84
C HIS A 358 15.20 15.89 36.51
N ARG A 359 15.86 16.79 35.78
CA ARG A 359 16.84 17.74 36.37
C ARG A 359 16.20 18.89 37.12
N SER A 360 14.90 19.09 36.98
CA SER A 360 14.14 20.18 37.59
C SER A 360 13.37 19.75 38.85
N ASP A 361 13.36 18.45 39.18
CA ASP A 361 12.82 17.95 40.44
C ASP A 361 13.78 18.27 41.60
N PRO A 362 13.33 18.98 42.65
CA PRO A 362 14.15 19.18 43.84
C PRO A 362 14.41 17.83 44.50
N GLN A 363 15.67 17.54 44.82
CA GLN A 363 16.02 16.40 45.66
C GLN A 363 15.29 16.55 47.00
N VAL A 364 14.24 15.74 47.22
CA VAL A 364 13.64 15.61 48.55
C VAL A 364 14.66 14.87 49.41
N GLY A 365 15.46 15.64 50.15
CA GLY A 365 16.38 15.12 51.14
C GLY A 365 15.59 14.40 52.23
N ILE A 366 15.59 13.06 52.20
CA ILE A 366 15.12 12.26 53.33
C ILE A 366 16.17 12.41 54.43
N SER A 367 15.90 13.28 55.41
CA SER A 367 16.70 13.38 56.63
C SER A 367 16.46 12.12 57.46
N HIS A 368 17.47 11.24 57.52
CA HIS A 368 17.48 10.15 58.48
C HIS A 368 17.55 10.72 59.90
N PHE A 369 16.45 10.63 60.64
CA PHE A 369 16.42 10.84 62.08
C PHE A 369 17.14 9.66 62.75
N SER A 370 18.41 9.86 63.13
CA SER A 370 19.19 8.93 63.95
C SER A 370 18.75 9.01 65.41
N ILE A 371 18.04 7.99 65.88
CA ILE A 371 17.73 7.77 67.30
C ILE A 371 19.04 7.33 67.99
N LYS A 372 19.54 8.17 68.91
CA LYS A 372 20.63 7.84 69.83
C LYS A 372 20.21 6.64 70.70
N LYS A 373 20.97 5.54 70.65
CA LYS A 373 20.96 4.50 71.66
C LYS A 373 21.92 4.93 72.77
N ASP A 374 21.41 5.14 73.97
CA ASP A 374 22.23 5.30 75.17
C ASP A 374 22.91 3.96 75.51
N GLU A 375 24.23 4.02 75.65
CA GLU A 375 25.07 2.95 76.18
C GLU A 375 24.99 2.95 77.71
N HIS A 376 24.49 1.86 78.31
CA HIS A 376 24.86 1.47 79.66
C HIS A 376 26.01 0.46 79.57
N LYS A 377 27.16 0.80 80.16
CA LYS A 377 28.22 -0.14 80.55
C LYS A 377 28.02 -0.51 82.02
N ASP A 378 28.25 -1.80 82.27
CA ASP A 378 28.54 -2.51 83.52
C ASP A 378 27.50 -2.54 84.64
#